data_AF-A0A8S3SY61-F1
#
_entry.id   AF-A0A8S3SY61-F1
#
_cell.length_a   1.000
_cell.length_b   1.000
_cell.length_c   1.000
_cell.angle_alpha   90.00
_cell.angle_beta   90.00
_cell.angle_gamma   90.00
#
_symmetry.space_group_name_H-M   'P 1'
#
loop_
_entity.id
_entity.type
_entity.pdbx_description
1 polymer ?
#
loop_
_entity_poly.entity_id
_entity_poly.type
_entity_poly.pdbx_seq_one_letter_code
_entity_poly.pdbx_strand_id
1 'polypeptide(L)'
;MASASTSKHQDDNHDSSESDSDELSLSCGSSEFEMGENGSSGSDEELEEATGAMAGAQINPGIIPYQFEPYNSNSDESEPEDGEDEDRLADNSWCNCGHCAVMPSARECVCCCEVSKIVDVKNEHPDTACITDHPGFHPVCLDIHVLKVAYYQYRQQYGEHPDHGNE
;
A
#
# COMPACT_ATOMS: atom_id res chain seq x y z
N MET A 1 -29.34 44.48 -45.19
CA MET A 1 -29.87 45.25 -44.06
C MET A 1 -28.88 45.06 -42.92
N ALA A 2 -28.04 46.06 -42.67
CA ALA A 2 -27.01 46.03 -41.65
C ALA A 2 -27.60 46.55 -40.34
N SER A 3 -27.44 45.80 -39.26
CA SER A 3 -27.71 46.29 -37.91
C SER A 3 -26.46 46.02 -37.07
N ALA A 4 -25.64 47.06 -36.95
CA ALA A 4 -24.60 47.15 -35.94
C ALA A 4 -25.20 47.82 -34.71
N SER A 5 -25.10 47.16 -33.55
CA SER A 5 -25.44 47.76 -32.26
C SER A 5 -24.15 47.87 -31.45
N THR A 6 -23.75 49.11 -31.20
CA THR A 6 -22.71 49.50 -30.24
C THR A 6 -23.38 50.09 -29.01
N SER A 7 -22.97 49.68 -27.80
CA SER A 7 -23.26 50.39 -26.54
C SER A 7 -22.29 49.89 -25.46
N LYS A 8 -21.19 50.63 -25.22
CA LYS A 8 -20.94 51.50 -24.03
C LYS A 8 -20.79 50.76 -22.68
N HIS A 9 -19.52 50.51 -22.33
CA HIS A 9 -18.80 51.00 -21.15
C HIS A 9 -19.57 51.13 -19.82
N GLN A 10 -19.15 50.36 -18.82
CA GLN A 10 -19.04 50.83 -17.44
C GLN A 10 -18.01 49.96 -16.69
N ASP A 11 -16.88 50.56 -16.38
CA ASP A 11 -15.93 50.09 -15.37
C ASP A 11 -16.52 50.33 -13.99
N ASP A 12 -16.69 49.28 -13.19
CA ASP A 12 -16.91 49.40 -11.75
C ASP A 12 -15.81 48.60 -11.02
N ASN A 13 -14.80 49.35 -10.60
CA ASN A 13 -13.86 48.95 -9.56
C ASN A 13 -14.64 48.73 -8.25
N HIS A 14 -14.57 47.53 -7.68
CA HIS A 14 -14.83 47.33 -6.26
C HIS A 14 -13.56 46.83 -5.59
N ASP A 15 -12.77 47.81 -5.16
CA ASP A 15 -11.77 47.71 -4.10
C ASP A 15 -12.52 47.68 -2.76
N SER A 16 -12.35 46.62 -1.98
CA SER A 16 -12.61 46.57 -0.54
C SER A 16 -11.93 45.34 0.07
N SER A 17 -10.72 45.59 0.56
CA SER A 17 -10.25 45.30 1.92
C SER A 17 -10.53 43.95 2.59
N GLU A 18 -9.43 43.23 2.85
CA GLU A 18 -8.93 42.77 4.17
C GLU A 18 -9.74 41.79 5.04
N SER A 19 -8.98 40.81 5.57
CA SER A 19 -9.23 39.91 6.73
C SER A 19 -10.02 38.63 6.40
N ASP A 20 -9.64 37.42 6.78
CA ASP A 20 -9.01 36.97 8.03
C ASP A 20 -7.98 35.85 7.80
N SER A 21 -6.92 35.88 8.60
CA SER A 21 -5.94 34.79 8.72
C SER A 21 -6.42 33.85 9.80
N ASP A 22 -7.12 32.77 9.42
CA ASP A 22 -7.40 31.68 10.36
C ASP A 22 -6.10 30.92 10.65
N GLU A 23 -5.42 31.31 11.72
CA GLU A 23 -4.35 30.54 12.34
C GLU A 23 -4.88 29.19 12.82
N LEU A 24 -4.62 28.14 12.04
CA LEU A 24 -4.83 26.76 12.47
C LEU A 24 -3.77 26.38 13.50
N SER A 25 -4.10 26.57 14.78
CA SER A 25 -3.28 26.08 15.90
C SER A 25 -3.29 24.54 15.92
N LEU A 26 -2.25 23.95 15.35
CA LEU A 26 -1.98 22.51 15.47
C LEU A 26 -1.45 22.23 16.89
N SER A 27 -2.37 21.93 17.80
CA SER A 27 -2.04 21.43 19.13
C SER A 27 -1.53 19.98 19.02
N CYS A 28 -0.21 19.81 18.90
CA CYS A 28 0.43 18.52 19.08
C CYS A 28 0.45 18.18 20.58
N GLY A 29 -0.50 17.35 21.01
CA GLY A 29 -0.53 16.80 22.36
C GLY A 29 0.63 15.83 22.57
N SER A 30 1.70 16.30 23.21
CA SER A 30 2.73 15.44 23.78
C SER A 30 2.13 14.67 24.96
N SER A 31 1.95 13.36 24.82
CA SER A 31 1.57 12.50 25.93
C SER A 31 2.81 12.17 26.76
N GLU A 32 2.91 12.80 27.92
CA GLU A 32 3.92 12.54 28.95
C GLU A 32 3.57 11.21 29.66
N PHE A 33 4.45 10.21 29.59
CA PHE A 33 4.24 8.93 30.29
C PHE A 33 4.96 8.98 31.65
N GLU A 34 4.19 8.87 32.73
CA GLU A 34 4.73 8.82 34.09
C GLU A 34 5.24 7.41 34.41
N MET A 35 6.50 7.30 34.83
CA MET A 35 7.10 6.08 35.36
C MET A 35 6.74 5.96 36.85
N GLY A 36 5.92 4.98 37.19
CA GLY A 36 5.57 4.65 38.58
C GLY A 36 6.43 3.52 39.12
N GLU A 37 7.33 3.84 40.05
CA GLU A 37 8.05 2.88 40.89
C GLU A 37 7.15 2.41 42.04
N ASN A 38 6.99 1.10 42.22
CA ASN A 38 6.78 0.54 43.56
C ASN A 38 7.58 -0.77 43.70
N GLY A 39 8.38 -0.83 44.75
CA GLY A 39 9.03 -2.04 45.22
C GLY A 39 8.44 -2.48 46.56
N SER A 40 8.97 -3.62 47.05
CA SER A 40 8.79 -4.25 48.38
C SER A 40 7.79 -5.42 48.39
N SER A 41 8.00 -6.60 49.02
CA SER A 41 9.13 -7.27 49.68
C SER A 41 8.62 -8.62 50.22
N GLY A 42 9.47 -9.67 50.27
CA GLY A 42 9.37 -10.87 51.12
C GLY A 42 8.46 -12.00 50.62
N SER A 43 8.74 -13.30 50.81
CA SER A 43 9.76 -14.01 51.61
C SER A 43 9.81 -15.49 51.18
N ASP A 44 10.89 -16.14 51.57
CA ASP A 44 11.42 -17.48 51.24
C ASP A 44 10.54 -18.68 51.67
N GLU A 45 10.63 -19.80 50.94
CA GLU A 45 10.47 -21.16 51.49
C GLU A 45 11.50 -22.14 50.87
N GLU A 46 12.28 -22.78 51.73
CA GLU A 46 13.31 -23.80 51.46
C GLU A 46 12.74 -25.16 51.03
N LEU A 47 13.64 -26.07 50.61
CA LEU A 47 13.71 -27.54 50.81
C LEU A 47 14.30 -28.19 49.53
N GLU A 48 15.30 -29.06 49.47
CA GLU A 48 16.25 -29.74 50.38
C GLU A 48 17.38 -30.29 49.48
N GLU A 49 18.55 -30.58 50.07
CA GLU A 49 19.75 -31.09 49.39
C GLU A 49 19.57 -32.52 48.82
N ALA A 50 20.21 -32.79 47.67
CA ALA A 50 20.69 -34.13 47.34
C ALA A 50 22.03 -34.04 46.60
N THR A 51 23.09 -34.43 47.32
CA THR A 51 24.46 -34.58 46.80
C THR A 51 24.60 -35.93 46.07
N GLY A 52 25.37 -35.96 44.97
CA GLY A 52 26.10 -37.18 44.56
C GLY A 52 25.87 -37.76 43.16
N ALA A 53 26.80 -37.42 42.25
CA ALA A 53 27.47 -38.27 41.24
C ALA A 53 26.77 -38.72 39.93
N MET A 54 27.39 -38.22 38.84
CA MET A 54 27.51 -38.68 37.43
C MET A 54 26.73 -39.90 36.92
N ALA A 55 26.00 -39.71 35.82
CA ALA A 55 26.19 -40.38 34.52
C ALA A 55 24.95 -40.16 33.62
N GLY A 56 25.19 -39.81 32.36
CA GLY A 56 24.17 -39.87 31.31
C GLY A 56 23.81 -38.50 30.75
N ALA A 57 24.27 -38.24 29.53
CA ALA A 57 23.91 -37.07 28.74
C ALA A 57 22.39 -36.89 28.69
N GLN A 58 21.88 -35.88 29.39
CA GLN A 58 20.55 -35.35 29.15
C GLN A 58 20.68 -34.43 27.95
N ILE A 59 20.58 -35.03 26.76
CA ILE A 59 20.12 -34.32 25.57
C ILE A 59 18.76 -33.74 25.96
N ASN A 60 18.75 -32.45 26.35
CA ASN A 60 17.56 -31.63 26.22
C ASN A 60 17.00 -31.93 24.81
N PRO A 61 15.70 -32.20 24.63
CA PRO A 61 15.08 -32.21 23.30
C PRO A 61 15.04 -30.75 22.81
N GLY A 62 16.23 -30.19 22.63
CA GLY A 62 16.48 -28.88 22.11
C GLY A 62 16.17 -28.93 20.64
N ILE A 63 15.34 -27.97 20.24
CA ILE A 63 15.08 -27.57 18.86
C ILE A 63 16.36 -27.75 18.05
N ILE A 64 16.37 -28.72 17.14
CA ILE A 64 17.50 -28.92 16.24
C ILE A 64 17.38 -27.93 15.08
N PRO A 65 18.49 -27.42 14.54
CA PRO A 65 18.46 -26.60 13.34
C PRO A 65 17.69 -27.33 12.23
N TYR A 66 16.76 -26.63 11.57
CA TYR A 66 15.95 -27.12 10.45
C TYR A 66 14.85 -28.14 10.78
N GLN A 67 14.48 -28.34 12.05
CA GLN A 67 13.39 -29.25 12.44
C GLN A 67 11.99 -28.83 11.94
N PHE A 68 11.82 -27.54 11.61
CA PHE A 68 10.55 -26.96 11.21
C PHE A 68 10.63 -26.24 9.86
N GLU A 69 11.61 -26.56 9.02
CA GLU A 69 11.54 -26.09 7.65
C GLU A 69 10.34 -26.78 6.97
N PRO A 70 9.42 -26.00 6.37
CA PRO A 70 8.33 -26.59 5.61
C PRO A 70 8.94 -27.42 4.49
N TYR A 71 8.56 -28.70 4.41
CA TYR A 71 8.82 -29.47 3.21
C TYR A 71 8.11 -28.75 2.07
N ASN A 72 8.87 -28.16 1.16
CA ASN A 72 8.31 -27.79 -0.11
C ASN A 72 8.02 -29.12 -0.82
N SER A 73 6.82 -29.67 -0.61
CA SER A 73 6.24 -30.66 -1.51
C SER A 73 5.94 -29.94 -2.83
N ASN A 74 7.00 -29.53 -3.53
CA ASN A 74 6.96 -29.25 -4.96
C ASN A 74 6.80 -30.62 -5.64
N SER A 75 5.60 -31.18 -5.53
CA SER A 75 5.12 -32.26 -6.39
C SER A 75 4.17 -31.70 -7.46
N ASP A 76 4.39 -30.44 -7.81
CA ASP A 76 3.80 -29.80 -8.98
C ASP A 76 4.87 -28.85 -9.53
N GLU A 77 5.90 -29.43 -10.15
CA GLU A 77 6.47 -28.82 -11.35
C GLU A 77 5.44 -28.99 -12.48
N SER A 78 4.29 -28.33 -12.33
CA SER A 78 3.46 -27.98 -13.48
C SER A 78 4.19 -26.80 -14.11
N GLU A 79 5.16 -27.10 -14.97
CA GLU A 79 5.57 -26.17 -16.02
C GLU A 79 4.27 -25.63 -16.63
N PRO A 80 3.98 -24.32 -16.56
CA PRO A 80 2.83 -23.81 -17.28
C PRO A 80 3.05 -24.15 -18.75
N GLU A 81 2.11 -24.87 -19.37
CA GLU A 81 2.11 -25.04 -20.82
C GLU A 81 1.95 -23.62 -21.42
N ASP A 82 3.09 -23.02 -21.76
CA ASP A 82 3.31 -21.65 -22.24
C ASP A 82 2.76 -21.41 -23.66
N GLY A 83 1.74 -22.18 -24.06
CA GLY A 83 1.21 -22.17 -25.43
C GLY A 83 -0.10 -21.41 -25.60
N GLU A 84 -0.84 -21.17 -24.52
CA GLU A 84 -2.22 -20.63 -24.63
C GLU A 84 -2.26 -19.09 -24.63
N ASP A 85 -1.21 -18.45 -24.10
CA ASP A 85 -1.19 -17.00 -23.92
C ASP A 85 -0.51 -16.26 -25.11
N GLU A 86 0.25 -16.95 -25.96
CA GLU A 86 0.88 -16.34 -27.16
C GLU A 86 -0.16 -15.69 -28.09
N ASP A 87 -1.39 -16.22 -28.14
CA ASP A 87 -2.48 -15.66 -28.94
C ASP A 87 -2.82 -14.22 -28.53
N ARG A 88 -2.60 -13.84 -27.27
CA ARG A 88 -2.86 -12.48 -26.75
C ARG A 88 -1.80 -11.46 -27.20
N LEU A 89 -0.70 -11.92 -27.81
CA LEU A 89 0.34 -11.07 -28.40
C LEU A 89 0.06 -10.72 -29.86
N ALA A 90 -0.87 -11.43 -30.52
CA ALA A 90 -1.18 -11.20 -31.92
C ALA A 90 -2.14 -10.03 -32.13
N ASP A 91 -3.16 -9.90 -31.26
CA ASP A 91 -4.18 -8.88 -31.36
C ASP A 91 -4.79 -8.48 -30.00
N ASN A 92 -5.77 -7.57 -30.04
CA ASN A 92 -6.51 -7.09 -28.87
C ASN A 92 -7.88 -7.78 -28.70
N SER A 93 -8.09 -8.97 -29.28
CA SER A 93 -9.40 -9.65 -29.22
C SER A 93 -9.85 -10.01 -27.79
N TRP A 94 -8.89 -10.13 -26.87
CA TRP A 94 -9.11 -10.33 -25.43
C TRP A 94 -9.58 -9.07 -24.69
N CYS A 95 -9.50 -7.89 -25.30
CA CYS A 95 -9.87 -6.64 -24.64
C CYS A 95 -11.38 -6.38 -24.72
N ASN A 96 -12.04 -6.34 -23.57
CA ASN A 96 -13.46 -5.98 -23.45
C ASN A 96 -13.73 -4.50 -23.12
N CYS A 97 -12.70 -3.70 -22.79
CA CYS A 97 -12.89 -2.29 -22.41
C CYS A 97 -12.56 -1.28 -23.53
N GLY A 98 -11.95 -1.75 -24.63
CA GLY A 98 -11.57 -0.93 -25.78
C GLY A 98 -10.32 -0.06 -25.62
N HIS A 99 -9.63 -0.11 -24.48
CA HIS A 99 -8.49 0.76 -24.16
C HIS A 99 -7.16 0.02 -23.96
N CYS A 100 -7.16 -1.32 -23.99
CA CYS A 100 -5.93 -2.09 -23.86
C CYS A 100 -5.08 -2.04 -25.13
N ALA A 101 -3.82 -2.40 -25.01
CA ALA A 101 -2.89 -2.61 -26.12
C ALA A 101 -2.12 -3.91 -25.88
N VAL A 102 -1.62 -4.53 -26.95
CA VAL A 102 -0.68 -5.64 -26.86
C VAL A 102 0.58 -5.18 -26.13
N MET A 103 0.95 -5.91 -25.09
CA MET A 103 2.14 -5.69 -24.28
C MET A 103 3.27 -6.66 -24.68
N PRO A 104 4.53 -6.42 -24.25
CA PRO A 104 5.66 -7.28 -24.63
C PRO A 104 5.55 -8.74 -24.19
N SER A 105 4.82 -9.02 -23.11
CA SER A 105 4.58 -10.37 -22.61
C SER A 105 3.11 -10.67 -22.46
N ALA A 106 2.71 -11.92 -22.72
CA ALA A 106 1.30 -12.29 -22.74
C ALA A 106 0.63 -12.15 -21.36
N ARG A 107 1.39 -12.39 -20.29
CA ARG A 107 0.98 -12.12 -18.90
C ARG A 107 0.63 -10.65 -18.62
N GLU A 108 1.11 -9.71 -19.43
CA GLU A 108 0.81 -8.27 -19.32
C GLU A 108 -0.39 -7.86 -20.17
N CYS A 109 -0.83 -8.71 -21.12
CA CYS A 109 -2.00 -8.48 -21.96
C CYS A 109 -3.30 -8.77 -21.19
N VAL A 110 -3.60 -8.03 -20.12
CA VAL A 110 -4.77 -8.25 -19.24
C VAL A 110 -5.77 -7.09 -19.32
N CYS A 111 -7.06 -7.39 -19.51
CA CYS A 111 -8.11 -6.37 -19.52
C CYS A 111 -8.56 -6.00 -18.09
N CYS A 112 -8.88 -4.73 -17.85
CA CYS A 112 -9.47 -4.29 -16.58
C CYS A 112 -10.81 -4.96 -16.25
N CYS A 113 -11.48 -5.55 -17.25
CA CYS A 113 -12.73 -6.30 -17.08
C CYS A 113 -12.52 -7.76 -16.65
N GLU A 114 -11.30 -8.29 -16.69
CA GLU A 114 -10.98 -9.67 -16.28
C GLU A 114 -10.71 -9.78 -14.76
N VAL A 115 -10.32 -8.68 -14.12
CA VAL A 115 -9.93 -8.64 -12.71
C VAL A 115 -11.12 -8.21 -11.85
N SER A 116 -11.70 -9.14 -11.08
CA SER A 116 -12.93 -8.89 -10.30
C SER A 116 -12.86 -7.63 -9.43
N LYS A 117 -11.74 -7.42 -8.72
CA LYS A 117 -11.56 -6.23 -7.87
C LYS A 117 -11.60 -4.90 -8.65
N ILE A 118 -11.11 -4.91 -9.89
CA ILE A 118 -11.14 -3.72 -10.75
C ILE A 118 -12.55 -3.51 -11.29
N VAL A 119 -13.26 -4.59 -11.61
CA VAL A 119 -14.68 -4.53 -12.01
C VAL A 119 -15.54 -3.96 -10.89
N ASP A 120 -15.29 -4.34 -9.64
CA ASP A 120 -16.02 -3.81 -8.48
C ASP A 120 -15.87 -2.28 -8.38
N VAL A 121 -14.63 -1.77 -8.43
CA VAL A 121 -14.35 -0.32 -8.40
C VAL A 121 -14.95 0.39 -9.61
N LYS A 122 -14.82 -0.18 -10.81
CA LYS A 122 -15.41 0.40 -12.03
C LYS A 122 -16.94 0.53 -11.88
N ASN A 123 -17.58 -0.48 -11.29
CA ASN A 123 -19.04 -0.51 -11.12
C ASN A 123 -19.58 0.47 -10.06
N GLU A 124 -18.72 1.10 -9.27
CA GLU A 124 -19.10 2.26 -8.45
C GLU A 124 -19.64 3.40 -9.34
N HIS A 125 -19.15 3.48 -10.58
CA HIS A 125 -19.59 4.42 -11.61
C HIS A 125 -20.00 3.65 -12.89
N PRO A 126 -21.26 3.19 -13.01
CA PRO A 126 -21.70 2.25 -14.04
C PRO A 126 -21.66 2.81 -15.48
N ASP A 127 -21.52 4.12 -15.64
CA ASP A 127 -21.41 4.77 -16.95
C ASP A 127 -20.01 4.62 -17.60
N THR A 128 -19.07 3.99 -16.90
CA THR A 128 -17.66 3.86 -17.34
C THR A 128 -17.40 2.50 -18.00
N ALA A 129 -16.90 2.53 -19.24
CA ALA A 129 -16.56 1.31 -19.98
C ALA A 129 -15.23 0.71 -19.50
N CYS A 130 -14.25 1.57 -19.24
CA CYS A 130 -12.91 1.24 -18.76
C CYS A 130 -12.63 1.86 -17.39
N ILE A 131 -11.74 1.24 -16.61
CA ILE A 131 -11.28 1.81 -15.33
C ILE A 131 -10.58 3.17 -15.51
N THR A 132 -10.01 3.43 -16.69
CA THR A 132 -9.38 4.73 -16.98
C THR A 132 -10.38 5.87 -17.10
N ASP A 133 -11.64 5.56 -17.42
CA ASP A 133 -12.72 6.55 -17.51
C ASP A 133 -13.35 6.84 -16.14
N HIS A 134 -12.96 6.07 -15.12
CA HIS A 134 -13.43 6.26 -13.75
C HIS A 134 -13.01 7.66 -13.25
N PRO A 135 -13.92 8.44 -12.65
CA PRO A 135 -13.62 9.82 -12.23
C PRO A 135 -12.49 9.88 -11.19
N GLY A 136 -12.28 8.82 -10.41
CA GLY A 136 -11.16 8.71 -9.48
C GLY A 136 -9.80 8.36 -10.13
N PHE A 137 -9.76 7.87 -11.36
CA PHE A 137 -8.51 7.38 -11.98
C PHE A 137 -7.52 8.52 -12.22
N HIS A 138 -7.97 9.62 -12.83
CA HIS A 138 -7.11 10.76 -13.11
C HIS A 138 -6.48 11.40 -11.86
N PRO A 139 -7.26 11.84 -10.84
CA PRO A 139 -6.68 12.50 -9.67
C PRO A 139 -5.79 11.56 -8.84
N VAL A 140 -6.03 10.25 -8.84
CA VAL A 140 -5.27 9.31 -8.00
C VAL A 140 -4.03 8.77 -8.72
N CYS A 141 -4.14 8.44 -10.00
CA CYS A 141 -3.09 7.71 -10.74
C CYS A 141 -2.30 8.57 -11.72
N LEU A 142 -2.84 9.71 -12.18
CA LEU A 142 -2.20 10.55 -13.20
C LEU A 142 -1.75 11.93 -12.69
N ASP A 143 -2.33 12.42 -11.59
CA ASP A 143 -1.95 13.71 -11.02
C ASP A 143 -0.61 13.63 -10.28
N ILE A 144 0.41 14.27 -10.86
CA ILE A 144 1.78 14.28 -10.30
C ILE A 144 1.86 14.91 -8.90
N HIS A 145 1.00 15.87 -8.57
CA HIS A 145 1.01 16.51 -7.26
C HIS A 145 0.46 15.56 -6.20
N VAL A 146 -0.62 14.82 -6.51
CA VAL A 146 -1.15 13.78 -5.63
C VAL A 146 -0.14 12.67 -5.42
N LEU A 147 0.50 12.19 -6.49
CA LEU A 147 1.54 11.15 -6.40
C LEU A 147 2.74 11.59 -5.56
N LYS A 148 3.18 12.86 -5.69
CA LYS A 148 4.25 13.42 -4.85
C LYS A 148 3.86 13.46 -3.37
N VAL A 149 2.63 13.89 -3.06
CA VAL A 149 2.14 13.92 -1.67
C VAL A 149 2.11 12.50 -1.09
N ALA A 150 1.56 11.53 -1.82
CA ALA A 150 1.54 10.14 -1.40
C ALA A 150 2.96 9.58 -1.18
N TYR A 151 3.90 9.90 -2.06
CA TYR A 151 5.31 9.50 -1.93
C TYR A 151 5.99 10.12 -0.68
N TYR A 152 5.78 11.41 -0.42
CA TYR A 152 6.35 12.06 0.76
C TYR A 152 5.73 11.53 2.06
N GLN A 153 4.44 11.20 2.06
CA GLN A 153 3.78 10.54 3.19
C GLN A 153 4.37 9.15 3.44
N TYR A 154 4.52 8.34 2.39
CA TYR A 154 5.15 7.03 2.47
C TYR A 154 6.57 7.11 3.04
N ARG A 155 7.39 8.05 2.57
CA ARG A 155 8.76 8.23 3.07
C ARG A 155 8.84 8.66 4.53
N GLN A 156 7.90 9.45 5.03
CA GLN A 156 7.88 9.81 6.45
C GLN A 156 7.61 8.60 7.35
N GLN A 157 6.81 7.66 6.87
CA GLN A 157 6.44 6.46 7.63
C GLN A 157 7.47 5.33 7.51
N TYR A 158 8.18 5.23 6.39
CA TYR A 158 9.01 4.06 6.06
C TYR A 158 10.42 4.38 5.52
N GLY A 159 10.82 5.66 5.44
CA GLY A 159 11.97 6.10 4.63
C GLY A 159 13.36 5.86 5.21
N GLU A 160 13.49 5.60 6.51
CA GLU A 160 14.79 5.36 7.16
C GLU A 160 14.65 4.30 8.26
N HIS A 161 14.86 3.03 7.91
CA HIS A 161 15.45 2.08 8.86
C HIS A 161 16.88 1.84 8.39
N PRO A 162 17.90 2.49 8.98
CA PRO A 162 19.27 2.10 8.70
C PRO A 162 19.41 0.63 9.09
N ASP A 163 19.66 -0.22 8.09
CA ASP A 163 19.99 -1.61 8.32
C ASP A 163 21.28 -1.61 9.15
N HIS A 164 21.16 -1.87 10.45
CA HIS A 164 22.32 -2.08 11.31
C HIS A 164 22.92 -3.43 10.90
N GLY A 165 23.71 -3.39 9.83
CA GLY A 165 24.60 -4.46 9.43
C GLY A 165 25.56 -4.74 10.58
N ASN A 166 25.32 -5.85 11.28
CA ASN A 166 26.25 -6.38 12.26
C ASN A 166 27.40 -7.05 11.49
N GLU A 167 28.52 -6.34 11.35
CA GLU A 167 29.86 -6.92 11.12
C GLU A 167 30.35 -7.70 12.35
#